data_AF-A0A816DXK3-F1
#
_entry.id   AF-A0A816DXK3-F1
#
_cell.length_a   1.000
_cell.length_b   1.000
_cell.length_c   1.000
_cell.angle_alpha   90.00
_cell.angle_beta   90.00
_cell.angle_gamma   90.00
#
_symmetry.space_group_name_H-M   'P 1'
#
loop_
_entity.id
_entity.type
_entity.pdbx_description
1 polymer ?
#
loop_
_entity_poly.entity_id
_entity_poly.type
_entity_poly.pdbx_seq_one_letter_code
_entity_poly.pdbx_strand_id
1 'polypeptide(L)' 'LVNGTDIRELNLQWFRSQIGLISQEPVLFDLSIRENIAYGDHSHEVSLHEIITAATKANIHSFIETLPQVT' A
#
# COMPACT_ATOMS: atom_id res chain seq x y z
N LEU A 1 16.02 1.15 20.07
CA LEU A 1 14.85 1.83 20.67
C LEU A 1 14.12 2.59 19.56
N VAL A 2 12.79 2.60 19.58
CA VAL A 2 11.93 3.50 18.78
C VAL A 2 11.27 4.43 19.79
N ASN A 3 11.48 5.74 19.65
CA ASN A 3 10.99 6.75 20.60
C ASN A 3 11.29 6.41 22.08
N GLY A 4 12.49 5.86 22.35
CA GLY A 4 12.90 5.47 23.71
C GLY A 4 12.38 4.11 24.21
N THR A 5 11.50 3.43 23.48
CA THR A 5 10.99 2.09 23.83
C THR A 5 11.74 1.00 23.05
N ASP A 6 12.00 -0.17 23.63
CA ASP A 6 12.58 -1.29 22.86
C ASP A 6 11.57 -1.79 21.84
N ILE A 7 11.99 -1.97 20.59
CA ILE A 7 11.12 -2.47 19.51
C ILE A 7 10.53 -3.85 19.83
N ARG A 8 11.25 -4.65 20.63
CA ARG A 8 10.83 -5.98 21.08
C ARG A 8 9.67 -5.92 22.08
N GLU A 9 9.42 -4.76 22.67
CA GLU A 9 8.33 -4.51 23.63
C GLU A 9 7.07 -3.96 22.95
N LEU A 10 7.17 -3.53 21.67
CA LEU A 10 6.04 -2.98 20.92
C LEU A 10 5.14 -4.10 20.38
N ASN A 11 3.85 -3.81 20.25
CA ASN A 11 2.94 -4.68 19.51
C ASN A 11 3.38 -4.74 18.04
N LEU A 12 3.73 -5.95 17.57
CA LEU A 12 4.29 -6.16 16.25
C LEU A 12 3.35 -5.71 15.12
N GLN A 13 2.06 -5.96 15.24
CA GLN A 13 1.07 -5.61 14.21
C GLN A 13 0.90 -4.10 14.11
N TRP A 14 0.73 -3.42 15.25
CA TRP A 14 0.65 -1.97 15.31
C TRP A 14 1.92 -1.32 14.76
N PHE A 15 3.10 -1.81 15.16
CA PHE A 15 4.36 -1.24 14.70
C PHE A 15 4.53 -1.35 13.18
N ARG A 16 4.18 -2.51 12.60
CA ARG A 16 4.20 -2.71 11.15
C ARG A 16 3.20 -1.84 10.41
N SER A 17 2.06 -1.49 11.03
CA SER A 17 1.09 -0.58 10.41
C SER A 17 1.58 0.88 10.36
N GLN A 18 2.66 1.22 11.08
CA GLN A 18 3.28 2.55 11.02
C GLN A 18 4.37 2.67 9.94
N ILE A 19 4.67 1.59 9.21
CA ILE A 19 5.82 1.51 8.29
C ILE A 19 5.37 1.09 6.90
N GLY A 20 5.77 1.86 5.89
CA GLY A 20 5.76 1.42 4.49
C GLY A 20 7.06 0.68 4.15
N LEU A 21 6.95 -0.53 3.58
CA LEU A 21 8.10 -1.32 3.13
C LEU A 21 8.02 -1.52 1.61
N ILE A 22 9.13 -1.31 0.92
CA ILE A 22 9.29 -1.59 -0.51
C ILE A 22 10.48 -2.52 -0.69
N SER A 23 10.24 -3.71 -1.21
CA SER A 23 11.28 -4.70 -1.53
C SER A 23 12.01 -4.32 -2.82
N GLN A 24 13.26 -4.76 -2.98
CA GLN A 24 14.02 -4.58 -4.23
C GLN A 24 13.32 -5.25 -5.42
N GLU A 25 12.78 -6.45 -5.18
CA GLU A 25 11.89 -7.16 -6.10
C GLU A 25 10.47 -7.14 -5.49
N PRO A 26 9.63 -6.15 -5.87
CA PRO A 26 8.27 -6.06 -5.34
C PRO A 26 7.42 -7.23 -5.87
N VAL A 27 6.62 -7.81 -4.99
CA VAL A 27 5.67 -8.88 -5.32
C VAL A 27 4.27 -8.30 -5.35
N LEU A 28 3.52 -8.65 -6.40
CA LEU A 28 2.10 -8.33 -6.54
C LEU A 28 1.27 -9.62 -6.42
N PHE A 29 0.03 -9.49 -5.97
CA PHE A 29 -0.93 -10.57 -6.01
C PHE A 29 -1.63 -10.61 -7.37
N ASP A 30 -2.11 -11.80 -7.76
CA ASP A 30 -2.95 -12.01 -8.94
C ASP A 30 -4.37 -11.43 -8.70
N LEU A 31 -4.41 -10.11 -8.60
CA LEU A 31 -5.56 -9.26 -8.29
C LEU A 31 -5.48 -8.00 -9.15
N SER A 32 -6.54 -7.19 -9.16
CA SER A 32 -6.52 -5.91 -9.87
C SER A 32 -5.47 -4.94 -9.31
N ILE A 33 -5.07 -3.95 -10.12
CA ILE A 33 -4.19 -2.86 -9.68
C ILE A 33 -4.80 -2.13 -8.46
N ARG A 34 -6.13 -1.93 -8.48
CA ARG A 34 -6.90 -1.34 -7.40
C ARG A 34 -6.70 -2.10 -6.09
N GLU A 35 -6.84 -3.43 -6.14
CA GLU A 35 -6.70 -4.30 -4.96
C GLU A 35 -5.26 -4.35 -4.45
N ASN A 36 -4.27 -4.41 -5.35
CA ASN A 36 -2.86 -4.38 -4.95
C ASN A 36 -2.47 -3.04 -4.28
N ILE A 37 -3.04 -1.90 -4.70
CA ILE A 37 -2.83 -0.62 -4.02
C ILE A 37 -3.55 -0.59 -2.67
N ALA A 38 -4.82 -1.02 -2.63
CA ALA A 38 -5.61 -1.06 -1.40
C ALA A 38 -5.00 -1.97 -0.32
N TYR A 39 -4.29 -3.04 -0.72
CA TYR A 39 -3.56 -3.94 0.17
C TYR A 39 -2.53 -3.24 1.07
N GLY A 40 -2.11 -2.02 0.73
CA GLY A 40 -1.21 -1.22 1.57
C GLY A 40 -1.81 -0.80 2.92
N ASP A 41 -3.14 -0.81 3.08
CA ASP A 41 -3.82 -0.47 4.33
C ASP A 41 -4.99 -1.43 4.62
N HIS A 42 -4.87 -2.16 5.74
CA HIS A 42 -5.88 -3.12 6.20
C HIS A 42 -6.75 -2.58 7.35
N SER A 43 -6.59 -1.31 7.73
CA SER A 43 -7.32 -0.70 8.86
C SER A 43 -8.76 -0.34 8.53
N HIS A 44 -9.07 -0.13 7.24
CA HIS A 44 -10.39 0.26 6.74
C HIS A 44 -10.56 -0.15 5.27
N GLU A 45 -11.77 0.02 4.75
CA GLU A 45 -12.03 -0.15 3.32
C GLU A 45 -11.50 1.06 2.54
N VAL A 46 -10.45 0.86 1.75
CA VAL A 46 -9.79 1.93 1.00
C VAL A 46 -10.68 2.40 -0.14
N SER A 47 -11.03 3.69 -0.15
CA SER A 47 -11.90 4.25 -1.17
C SER A 47 -11.19 4.40 -2.52
N LEU A 48 -11.95 4.43 -3.63
CA LEU A 48 -11.39 4.67 -4.96
C LEU A 48 -10.62 6.00 -5.05
N HIS A 49 -11.08 7.03 -4.34
CA HIS A 49 -10.41 8.33 -4.28
C HIS A 49 -9.00 8.22 -3.65
N GLU A 50 -8.85 7.46 -2.57
CA GLU A 50 -7.56 7.21 -1.93
C GLU A 50 -6.61 6.42 -2.83
N ILE A 51 -7.14 5.43 -3.55
CA ILE A 51 -6.38 4.65 -4.52
C ILE A 51 -5.86 5.55 -5.65
N ILE A 52 -6.70 6.41 -6.23
CA ILE A 52 -6.30 7.37 -7.26
C ILE A 52 -5.26 8.35 -6.70
N THR A 53 -5.45 8.83 -5.47
CA THR A 53 -4.51 9.74 -4.80
C THR A 53 -3.14 9.07 -4.60
N ALA A 54 -3.11 7.81 -4.15
CA ALA A 54 -1.89 7.03 -3.98
C ALA A 54 -1.18 6.80 -5.32
N ALA A 55 -1.92 6.36 -6.36
CA ALA A 55 -1.39 6.17 -7.71
C ALA A 55 -0.86 7.46 -8.32
N THR A 56 -1.49 8.60 -8.04
CA THR A 56 -1.06 9.93 -8.51
C THR A 56 0.24 10.34 -7.82
N LYS A 57 0.34 10.16 -6.49
CA LYS A 57 1.58 10.44 -5.73
C LYS A 57 2.74 9.54 -6.17
N ALA A 58 2.45 8.31 -6.59
CA ALA A 58 3.42 7.38 -7.16
C ALA A 58 3.71 7.63 -8.66
N ASN A 59 3.13 8.67 -9.27
CA ASN A 59 3.31 9.03 -10.68
C ASN A 59 2.96 7.91 -11.68
N ILE A 60 1.97 7.06 -11.34
CA ILE A 60 1.54 5.93 -12.18
C ILE A 60 0.08 6.03 -12.64
N HIS A 61 -0.70 6.96 -12.08
CA HIS A 61 -2.12 7.08 -12.39
C HIS A 61 -2.40 7.25 -13.89
N SER A 62 -1.73 8.19 -14.56
CA SER A 62 -1.90 8.40 -16.00
C SER A 62 -1.52 7.19 -16.85
N PHE A 63 -0.56 6.36 -16.40
CA PHE A 63 -0.25 5.11 -17.08
C PHE A 63 -1.40 4.11 -16.93
N ILE A 64 -1.92 3.94 -15.71
CA ILE A 64 -3.05 3.04 -15.43
C ILE A 64 -4.27 3.41 -16.28
N GLU A 65 -4.56 4.70 -16.47
CA GLU A 65 -5.67 5.17 -17.32
C GLU A 65 -5.53 4.79 -18.80
N THR A 66 -4.32 4.54 -19.28
CA THR A 66 -4.09 4.09 -20.67
C THR A 66 -4.24 2.59 -20.87
N LEU A 67 -4.31 1.82 -19.79
CA LEU A 67 -4.47 0.36 -19.86
C LEU A 67 -5.89 -0.02 -20.29
N PRO A 68 -6.04 -1.04 -21.15
CA PRO A 68 -7.36 -1.58 -21.44
C PRO A 68 -7.95 -2.20 -20.19
N GLN A 69 -9.24 -1.95 -19.95
CA GLN A 69 -9.97 -2.64 -18.89
C GLN A 69 -10.25 -4.07 -19.35
N VAL A 70 -9.67 -5.06 -18.66
CA VAL A 70 -10.03 -6.46 -18.86
C VAL A 70 -11.35 -6.68 -18.12
N THR A 71 -12.38 -7.03 -18.87
CA THR A 71 -13.74 -7.31 -18.35
C THR A 71 -13.78 -8.68 -17.69
#